data_AF-A0AA51EMF4-F1
#
_entry.id   AF-A0AA51EMF4-F1
#
_cell.length_a   1.000
_cell.length_b   1.000
_cell.length_c   1.000
_cell.angle_alpha   90.00
_cell.angle_beta   90.00
_cell.angle_gamma   90.00
#
_symmetry.space_group_name_H-M   'P 1'
#
loop_
_entity.id
_entity.type
_entity.pdbx_description
1 polymer ?
#
loop_
_entity_poly.entity_id
_entity_poly.type
_entity_poly.pdbx_seq_one_letter_code
_entity_poly.pdbx_strand_id
1 'polypeptide(L)'
;TEYAIGNASKIKVVGATGAYTRDFEEMTKKLFDVESTLQSAKLGQTVVQELMQNINELQNKLNEAEKKVKESNVNLNAITSKINLGNVTLDGLRANIDRLKSKTLDLANNATKLQEANLEGALNLTREAKQRALKAADEAENVQTVIAGTDRQIKSTDRLIEMQYDNFNNTQNENDRKLNDLEDQLTSLQSQIPKINEKMCGQDSDTCDICGGAGCGKCGGISCDQGAITKAEQAFDFANKTEHRIKEHELSAEDLFRFITQVKQDTVGV
;
A
#
# COMPACT_ATOMS: atom_id res chain seq x y z
N THR A 1 -34.25 -39.36 46.89
CA THR A 1 -35.41 -40.25 46.61
C THR A 1 -35.56 -41.33 47.67
N GLU A 2 -34.50 -42.04 48.06
CA GLU A 2 -34.55 -43.05 49.14
C GLU A 2 -34.97 -42.49 50.51
N TYR A 3 -34.56 -41.27 50.87
CA TYR A 3 -34.96 -40.61 52.12
C TYR A 3 -36.48 -40.35 52.22
N ALA A 4 -37.11 -39.97 51.09
CA ALA A 4 -38.55 -39.74 51.03
C ALA A 4 -39.35 -41.06 51.14
N ILE A 5 -38.84 -42.13 50.52
CA ILE A 5 -39.42 -43.48 50.61
C ILE A 5 -39.28 -44.03 52.05
N GLY A 6 -38.14 -43.81 52.71
CA GLY A 6 -37.92 -44.21 54.10
C GLY A 6 -38.84 -43.53 55.11
N ASN A 7 -39.10 -42.22 54.93
CA ASN A 7 -40.04 -41.49 55.79
C ASN A 7 -41.50 -41.87 55.52
N ALA A 8 -41.89 -42.11 54.26
CA ALA A 8 -43.23 -42.59 53.92
C ALA A 8 -43.51 -43.99 54.52
N SER A 9 -42.50 -44.86 54.52
CA SER A 9 -42.58 -46.20 55.13
C SER A 9 -42.76 -46.14 56.65
N LYS A 10 -42.03 -45.25 57.35
CA LYS A 10 -42.19 -45.04 58.80
C LYS A 10 -43.56 -44.48 59.17
N ILE A 11 -44.15 -43.62 58.36
CA ILE A 11 -45.50 -43.09 58.60
C ILE A 11 -46.58 -44.19 58.44
N LYS A 12 -46.39 -45.13 57.50
CA LYS A 12 -47.28 -46.29 57.35
C LYS A 12 -47.30 -47.20 58.58
N VAL A 13 -46.18 -47.30 59.30
CA VAL A 13 -46.01 -48.18 60.47
C VAL A 13 -46.40 -47.50 61.79
N VAL A 14 -46.36 -46.17 61.87
CA VAL A 14 -46.60 -45.40 63.12
C VAL A 14 -47.83 -44.48 63.05
N GLY A 15 -48.54 -44.44 61.92
CA GLY A 15 -49.76 -43.64 61.77
C GLY A 15 -50.86 -44.06 62.76
N ALA A 16 -51.65 -43.08 63.23
CA ALA A 16 -52.63 -43.19 64.31
C ALA A 16 -53.58 -44.40 64.22
N THR A 17 -53.79 -44.96 63.03
CA THR A 17 -54.52 -46.21 62.84
C THR A 17 -53.85 -47.39 63.53
N GLY A 18 -52.53 -47.58 63.45
CA GLY A 18 -51.87 -48.70 64.13
C GLY A 18 -51.91 -48.62 65.65
N ALA A 19 -51.78 -47.40 66.20
CA ALA A 19 -51.73 -47.17 67.64
C ALA A 19 -53.08 -47.40 68.33
N TYR A 20 -54.19 -46.97 67.72
CA TYR A 20 -55.51 -46.99 68.36
C TYR A 20 -56.45 -48.07 67.84
N THR A 21 -56.19 -48.71 66.69
CA THR A 21 -57.07 -49.79 66.15
C THR A 21 -57.22 -50.92 67.16
N ARG A 22 -56.12 -51.32 67.81
CA ARG A 22 -56.16 -52.37 68.83
C ARG A 22 -57.05 -51.99 70.02
N ASP A 23 -56.98 -50.74 70.46
CA ASP A 23 -57.78 -50.24 71.59
C ASP A 23 -59.28 -50.16 71.21
N PHE A 24 -59.60 -49.76 69.97
CA PHE A 24 -60.97 -49.78 69.45
C PHE A 24 -61.54 -51.20 69.34
N GLU A 25 -60.77 -52.15 68.79
CA GLU A 25 -61.16 -53.56 68.71
C GLU A 25 -61.41 -54.17 70.10
N GLU A 26 -60.55 -53.86 71.07
CA GLU A 26 -60.69 -54.32 72.45
C GLU A 26 -61.94 -53.73 73.14
N MET A 27 -62.23 -52.44 72.92
CA MET A 27 -63.44 -51.79 73.44
C MET A 27 -64.71 -52.39 72.83
N THR A 28 -64.75 -52.61 71.52
CA THR A 28 -65.90 -53.24 70.83
C THR A 28 -66.15 -54.64 71.36
N LYS A 29 -65.08 -55.43 71.56
CA LYS A 29 -65.17 -56.78 72.12
C LYS A 29 -65.73 -56.78 73.54
N LYS A 30 -65.24 -55.88 74.41
CA LYS A 30 -65.75 -55.74 75.78
C LYS A 30 -67.24 -55.37 75.79
N LEU A 31 -67.69 -54.51 74.88
CA LEU A 31 -69.11 -54.15 74.77
C LEU A 31 -69.98 -55.32 74.33
N PHE A 32 -69.50 -56.12 73.39
CA PHE A 32 -70.17 -57.35 72.95
C PHE A 32 -70.28 -58.37 74.09
N ASP A 33 -69.22 -58.55 74.87
CA ASP A 33 -69.22 -59.45 76.03
C ASP A 33 -70.23 -58.99 77.11
N VAL A 34 -70.33 -57.68 77.35
CA VAL A 34 -71.32 -57.10 78.27
C VAL A 34 -72.75 -57.27 77.74
N GLU A 35 -72.98 -57.03 76.45
CA GLU A 35 -74.28 -57.24 75.80
C GLU A 35 -74.74 -58.69 75.93
N SER A 36 -73.87 -59.65 75.63
CA SER A 36 -74.14 -61.09 75.75
C SER A 36 -74.44 -61.50 77.20
N THR A 37 -73.69 -60.95 78.16
CA THR A 37 -73.91 -61.20 79.60
C THR A 37 -75.27 -60.68 80.05
N LEU A 38 -75.68 -59.48 79.60
CA LEU A 38 -76.97 -58.89 79.93
C LEU A 38 -78.15 -59.65 79.33
N GLN A 39 -78.02 -60.20 78.12
CA GLN A 39 -79.03 -61.07 77.52
C GLN A 39 -79.25 -62.37 78.32
N SER A 40 -78.22 -62.85 79.03
CA SER A 40 -78.29 -64.07 79.84
C SER A 40 -78.86 -63.89 81.25
N ALA A 41 -79.00 -62.65 81.75
CA ALA A 41 -79.39 -62.38 83.13
C ALA A 41 -80.91 -62.19 83.30
N LYS A 42 -81.57 -63.01 84.14
CA LYS A 42 -82.99 -62.89 84.56
C LYS A 42 -83.21 -61.73 85.56
N LEU A 43 -82.88 -60.50 85.19
CA LEU A 43 -83.20 -59.29 85.95
C LEU A 43 -84.32 -58.48 85.27
N GLY A 44 -84.97 -57.59 86.02
CA GLY A 44 -86.18 -56.86 85.61
C GLY A 44 -86.10 -56.29 84.19
N GLN A 45 -87.08 -56.65 83.37
CA GLN A 45 -87.09 -56.48 81.91
C GLN A 45 -86.83 -55.05 81.41
N THR A 46 -87.15 -54.04 82.23
CA THR A 46 -86.96 -52.62 81.91
C THR A 46 -85.52 -52.14 82.06
N VAL A 47 -84.79 -52.55 83.10
CA VAL A 47 -83.41 -52.06 83.36
C VAL A 47 -82.42 -52.67 82.37
N VAL A 48 -82.61 -53.95 82.02
CA VAL A 48 -81.78 -54.63 81.02
C VAL A 48 -81.96 -53.99 79.63
N GLN A 49 -83.17 -53.53 79.31
CA GLN A 49 -83.47 -52.87 78.03
C GLN A 49 -82.80 -51.50 77.90
N GLU A 50 -82.80 -50.68 78.96
CA GLU A 50 -82.10 -49.39 78.99
C GLU A 50 -80.58 -49.54 78.86
N LEU A 51 -80.00 -50.54 79.52
CA LEU A 51 -78.56 -50.81 79.43
C LEU A 51 -78.15 -51.33 78.04
N MET A 52 -78.97 -52.18 77.41
CA MET A 52 -78.76 -52.59 76.02
C MET A 52 -78.84 -51.42 75.04
N GLN A 53 -79.73 -50.45 75.29
CA GLN A 53 -79.80 -49.22 74.48
C GLN A 53 -78.50 -48.39 74.64
N ASN A 54 -78.02 -48.21 75.87
CA ASN A 54 -76.78 -47.48 76.14
C ASN A 54 -75.55 -48.16 75.51
N ILE A 55 -75.50 -49.50 75.49
CA ILE A 55 -74.42 -50.25 74.85
C ILE A 55 -74.44 -50.04 73.33
N ASN A 56 -75.61 -50.12 72.70
CA ASN A 56 -75.77 -49.85 71.28
C ASN A 56 -75.37 -48.41 70.92
N GLU A 57 -75.78 -47.43 71.74
CA GLU A 57 -75.36 -46.04 71.56
C GLU A 57 -73.84 -45.87 71.68
N LEU A 58 -73.21 -46.59 72.60
CA LEU A 58 -71.77 -46.51 72.81
C LEU A 58 -70.98 -47.21 71.69
N GLN A 59 -71.46 -48.36 71.20
CA GLN A 59 -70.93 -49.02 70.00
C GLN A 59 -71.03 -48.11 68.76
N ASN A 60 -72.17 -47.43 68.58
CA ASN A 60 -72.35 -46.47 67.48
C ASN A 60 -71.37 -45.29 67.57
N LYS A 61 -71.20 -44.70 68.76
CA LYS A 61 -70.22 -43.62 69.00
C LYS A 61 -68.78 -44.09 68.79
N LEU A 62 -68.46 -45.32 69.17
CA LEU A 62 -67.15 -45.93 68.99
C LEU A 62 -66.82 -46.13 67.51
N ASN A 63 -67.77 -46.65 66.72
CA ASN A 63 -67.65 -46.80 65.27
C ASN A 63 -67.49 -45.43 64.57
N GLU A 64 -68.22 -44.41 65.02
CA GLU A 64 -68.09 -43.06 64.47
C GLU A 64 -66.71 -42.45 64.78
N ALA A 65 -66.20 -42.65 66.00
CA ALA A 65 -64.86 -42.21 66.40
C ALA A 65 -63.77 -42.93 65.59
N GLU A 66 -63.88 -44.24 65.40
CA GLU A 66 -62.94 -45.03 64.58
C GLU A 66 -62.91 -44.51 63.13
N LYS A 67 -64.08 -44.23 62.54
CA LYS A 67 -64.19 -43.65 61.20
C LYS A 67 -63.50 -42.29 61.12
N LYS A 68 -63.74 -41.39 62.09
CA LYS A 68 -63.11 -40.05 62.13
C LYS A 68 -61.58 -40.13 62.26
N VAL A 69 -61.06 -41.08 63.03
CA VAL A 69 -59.61 -41.31 63.17
C VAL A 69 -59.01 -41.82 61.85
N LYS A 70 -59.68 -42.76 61.17
CA LYS A 70 -59.27 -43.25 59.84
C LYS A 70 -59.24 -42.13 58.81
N GLU A 71 -60.29 -41.31 58.74
CA GLU A 71 -60.36 -40.15 57.84
C GLU A 71 -59.25 -39.12 58.13
N SER A 72 -59.03 -38.80 59.40
CA SER A 72 -57.97 -37.87 59.83
C SER A 72 -56.57 -38.38 59.45
N ASN A 73 -56.34 -39.68 59.55
CA ASN A 73 -55.06 -40.30 59.15
C ASN A 73 -54.84 -40.24 57.63
N VAL A 74 -55.88 -40.48 56.83
CA VAL A 74 -55.80 -40.31 55.37
C VAL A 74 -55.46 -38.86 55.02
N ASN A 75 -56.10 -37.89 55.69
CA ASN A 75 -55.82 -36.47 55.49
C ASN A 75 -54.40 -36.09 55.90
N LEU A 76 -53.90 -36.58 57.05
CA LEU A 76 -52.52 -36.35 57.50
C LEU A 76 -51.49 -36.91 56.50
N ASN A 77 -51.73 -38.10 55.96
CA ASN A 77 -50.85 -38.71 54.96
C ASN A 77 -50.84 -37.91 53.64
N ALA A 78 -52.00 -37.40 53.22
CA ALA A 78 -52.11 -36.54 52.05
C ALA A 78 -51.37 -35.20 52.27
N ILE A 79 -51.52 -34.58 53.43
CA ILE A 79 -50.82 -33.34 53.80
C ILE A 79 -49.31 -33.58 53.86
N THR A 80 -48.87 -34.65 54.51
CA THR A 80 -47.44 -34.99 54.63
C THR A 80 -46.80 -35.21 53.25
N SER A 81 -47.49 -35.91 52.35
CA SER A 81 -47.03 -36.10 50.97
C SER A 81 -46.90 -34.76 50.24
N LYS A 82 -47.87 -33.84 50.41
CA LYS A 82 -47.81 -32.50 49.82
C LYS A 82 -46.66 -31.66 50.37
N ILE A 83 -46.40 -31.71 51.68
CA ILE A 83 -45.26 -31.02 52.31
C ILE A 83 -43.94 -31.55 51.77
N ASN A 84 -43.79 -32.87 51.67
CA ASN A 84 -42.58 -33.48 51.13
C ASN A 84 -42.35 -33.08 49.66
N LEU A 85 -43.39 -33.07 48.83
CA LEU A 85 -43.31 -32.60 47.45
C LEU A 85 -42.95 -31.10 47.39
N GLY A 86 -43.53 -30.28 48.26
CA GLY A 86 -43.22 -28.86 48.39
C GLY A 86 -41.75 -28.63 48.73
N ASN A 87 -41.19 -29.39 49.67
CA ASN A 87 -39.77 -29.29 50.05
C ASN A 87 -38.84 -29.66 48.87
N VAL A 88 -39.12 -30.75 48.15
CA VAL A 88 -38.32 -31.12 46.97
C VAL A 88 -38.39 -30.04 45.89
N THR A 89 -39.56 -29.46 45.68
CA THR A 89 -39.75 -28.36 44.72
C THR A 89 -38.98 -27.12 45.14
N LEU A 90 -39.00 -26.80 46.45
CA LEU A 90 -38.26 -25.67 47.02
C LEU A 90 -36.74 -25.86 46.89
N ASP A 91 -36.23 -27.06 47.13
CA ASP A 91 -34.81 -27.37 46.94
C ASP A 91 -34.39 -27.24 45.47
N GLY A 92 -35.25 -27.68 44.54
CA GLY A 92 -35.05 -27.46 43.10
C GLY A 92 -35.02 -25.97 42.72
N LEU A 93 -35.91 -25.16 43.30
CA LEU A 93 -35.92 -23.71 43.10
C LEU A 93 -34.65 -23.04 43.64
N ARG A 94 -34.17 -23.45 44.83
CA ARG A 94 -32.91 -22.94 45.40
C ARG A 94 -31.72 -23.24 44.49
N ALA A 95 -31.60 -24.47 44.01
CA ALA A 95 -30.54 -24.85 43.07
C ALA A 95 -30.59 -24.03 41.77
N ASN A 96 -31.80 -23.74 41.26
CA ASN A 96 -31.97 -22.89 40.08
C ASN A 96 -31.56 -21.43 40.34
N ILE A 97 -31.86 -20.89 41.51
CA ILE A 97 -31.45 -19.54 41.93
C ILE A 97 -29.92 -19.45 42.01
N ASP A 98 -29.26 -20.42 42.64
CA ASP A 98 -27.80 -20.44 42.74
C ASP A 98 -27.13 -20.51 41.37
N ARG A 99 -27.67 -21.33 40.47
CA ARG A 99 -27.21 -21.42 39.08
C ARG A 99 -27.42 -20.10 38.32
N LEU A 100 -28.57 -19.44 38.51
CA LEU A 100 -28.85 -18.15 37.88
C LEU A 100 -27.90 -17.07 38.39
N LYS A 101 -27.66 -17.04 39.70
CA LYS A 101 -26.71 -16.11 40.32
C LYS A 101 -25.30 -16.29 39.75
N SER A 102 -24.83 -17.53 39.64
CA SER A 102 -23.53 -17.84 39.04
C SER A 102 -23.44 -17.35 37.59
N LYS A 103 -24.43 -17.67 36.76
CA LYS A 103 -24.47 -17.19 35.36
C LYS A 103 -24.49 -15.67 35.22
N THR A 104 -25.15 -14.99 36.15
CA THR A 104 -25.21 -13.52 36.16
C THR A 104 -23.85 -12.91 36.48
N LEU A 105 -23.11 -13.50 37.42
CA LEU A 105 -21.73 -13.08 37.74
C LEU A 105 -20.79 -13.33 36.56
N ASP A 106 -20.89 -14.49 35.91
CA ASP A 106 -20.10 -14.80 34.72
C ASP A 106 -20.37 -13.82 33.58
N LEU A 107 -21.65 -13.49 33.35
CA LEU A 107 -22.05 -12.51 32.34
C LEU A 107 -21.47 -11.13 32.62
N ALA A 108 -21.55 -10.67 33.88
CA ALA A 108 -20.99 -9.38 34.28
C ALA A 108 -19.46 -9.33 34.06
N ASN A 109 -18.73 -10.36 34.47
CA ASN A 109 -17.28 -10.44 34.27
C ASN A 109 -16.89 -10.46 32.79
N ASN A 110 -17.63 -11.21 31.96
CA ASN A 110 -17.38 -11.26 30.52
C ASN A 110 -17.69 -9.93 29.83
N ALA A 111 -18.74 -9.22 30.25
CA ALA A 111 -19.06 -7.89 29.74
C ALA A 111 -17.96 -6.88 30.05
N THR A 112 -17.42 -6.87 31.27
CA THR A 112 -16.30 -6.00 31.66
C THR A 112 -15.05 -6.29 30.81
N LYS A 113 -14.67 -7.57 30.66
CA LYS A 113 -13.52 -7.94 29.81
C LYS A 113 -13.68 -7.51 28.36
N LEU A 114 -14.88 -7.64 27.80
CA LEU A 114 -15.16 -7.21 26.43
C LEU A 114 -15.05 -5.69 26.29
N GLN A 115 -15.51 -4.94 27.29
CA GLN A 115 -15.39 -3.48 27.32
C GLN A 115 -13.92 -3.03 27.45
N GLU A 116 -13.14 -3.65 28.34
CA GLU A 116 -11.71 -3.38 28.52
C GLU A 116 -10.91 -3.65 27.25
N ALA A 117 -11.13 -4.80 26.61
CA ALA A 117 -10.46 -5.15 25.35
C ALA A 117 -10.78 -4.16 24.22
N ASN A 118 -12.02 -3.67 24.15
CA ASN A 118 -12.41 -2.66 23.16
C ASN A 118 -11.74 -1.30 23.43
N LEU A 119 -11.64 -0.89 24.70
CA LEU A 119 -10.95 0.35 25.08
C LEU A 119 -9.45 0.31 24.73
N GLU A 120 -8.78 -0.82 25.01
CA GLU A 120 -7.37 -1.00 24.69
C GLU A 120 -7.12 -1.03 23.17
N GLY A 121 -7.96 -1.76 22.42
CA GLY A 121 -7.91 -1.77 20.96
C GLY A 121 -8.16 -0.38 20.35
N ALA A 122 -9.17 0.34 20.82
CA ALA A 122 -9.48 1.70 20.37
C ALA A 122 -8.35 2.70 20.67
N LEU A 123 -7.72 2.59 21.86
CA LEU A 123 -6.57 3.41 22.22
C LEU A 123 -5.38 3.12 21.31
N ASN A 124 -5.13 1.86 20.98
CA ASN A 124 -4.03 1.49 20.09
C ASN A 124 -4.26 2.02 18.67
N LEU A 125 -5.47 1.88 18.13
CA LEU A 125 -5.86 2.47 16.84
C LEU A 125 -5.70 3.99 16.82
N THR A 126 -6.05 4.67 17.90
CA THR A 126 -5.90 6.13 18.03
C THR A 126 -4.43 6.54 18.04
N ARG A 127 -3.57 5.78 18.72
CA ARG A 127 -2.11 6.02 18.74
C ARG A 127 -1.49 5.82 17.35
N GLU A 128 -1.85 4.75 16.66
CA GLU A 128 -1.40 4.50 15.28
C GLU A 128 -1.89 5.58 14.31
N ALA A 129 -3.14 6.03 14.45
CA ALA A 129 -3.69 7.13 13.66
C ALA A 129 -2.92 8.44 13.91
N LYS A 130 -2.61 8.76 15.17
CA LYS A 130 -1.78 9.92 15.53
C LYS A 130 -0.39 9.83 14.89
N GLN A 131 0.26 8.67 14.96
CA GLN A 131 1.60 8.50 14.38
C GLN A 131 1.57 8.67 12.85
N ARG A 132 0.57 8.11 12.18
CA ARG A 132 0.37 8.31 10.73
C ARG A 132 0.13 9.78 10.38
N ALA A 133 -0.69 10.48 11.17
CA ALA A 133 -0.96 11.91 10.96
C ALA A 133 0.30 12.76 11.12
N LEU A 134 1.13 12.50 12.14
CA LEU A 134 2.40 13.21 12.35
C LEU A 134 3.37 12.98 11.18
N LYS A 135 3.50 11.74 10.70
CA LYS A 135 4.36 11.42 9.56
C LYS A 135 3.89 12.14 8.29
N ALA A 136 2.58 12.14 8.02
CA ALA A 136 2.02 12.84 6.87
C ALA A 136 2.23 14.37 6.95
N ALA A 137 2.17 14.95 8.16
CA ALA A 137 2.44 16.38 8.36
C ALA A 137 3.92 16.71 8.09
N ASP A 138 4.85 15.90 8.57
CA ASP A 138 6.29 16.06 8.32
C ASP A 138 6.64 15.90 6.83
N GLU A 139 6.05 14.92 6.15
CA GLU A 139 6.18 14.76 4.70
C GLU A 139 5.66 15.99 3.94
N ALA A 140 4.51 16.55 4.35
CA ALA A 140 3.95 17.75 3.73
C ALA A 140 4.84 18.99 3.94
N GLU A 141 5.42 19.17 5.13
CA GLU A 141 6.35 20.27 5.43
C GLU A 141 7.65 20.15 4.59
N ASN A 142 8.16 18.94 4.44
CA ASN A 142 9.30 18.66 3.57
C ASN A 142 9.01 19.01 2.10
N VAL A 143 7.82 18.65 1.58
CA VAL A 143 7.40 19.02 0.22
C VAL A 143 7.32 20.55 0.06
N GLN A 144 6.80 21.27 1.06
CA GLN A 144 6.73 22.73 1.01
C GLN A 144 8.13 23.37 0.92
N THR A 145 9.12 22.80 1.61
CA THR A 145 10.52 23.24 1.54
C THR A 145 11.12 23.01 0.15
N VAL A 146 10.86 21.85 -0.45
CA VAL A 146 11.31 21.53 -1.82
C VAL A 146 10.68 22.51 -2.82
N ILE A 147 9.38 22.77 -2.74
CA ILE A 147 8.68 23.73 -3.61
C ILE A 147 9.30 25.12 -3.49
N ALA A 148 9.55 25.60 -2.26
CA ALA A 148 10.17 26.90 -2.04
C ALA A 148 11.61 26.97 -2.59
N GLY A 149 12.37 25.88 -2.50
CA GLY A 149 13.69 25.76 -3.11
C GLY A 149 13.64 25.84 -4.64
N THR A 150 12.71 25.11 -5.25
CA THR A 150 12.51 25.11 -6.71
C THR A 150 12.06 26.47 -7.22
N ASP A 151 11.12 27.15 -6.55
CA ASP A 151 10.67 28.50 -6.93
C ASP A 151 11.83 29.51 -6.93
N ARG A 152 12.74 29.43 -5.95
CA ARG A 152 13.95 30.25 -5.91
C ARG A 152 14.88 29.95 -7.08
N GLN A 153 15.07 28.68 -7.43
CA GLN A 153 15.91 28.29 -8.55
C GLN A 153 15.32 28.77 -9.89
N ILE A 154 14.02 28.62 -10.10
CA ILE A 154 13.33 29.11 -11.30
C ILE A 154 13.55 30.62 -11.44
N LYS A 155 13.25 31.40 -10.40
CA LYS A 155 13.46 32.87 -10.43
C LYS A 155 14.91 33.26 -10.69
N SER A 156 15.87 32.52 -10.14
CA SER A 156 17.29 32.78 -10.38
C SER A 156 17.67 32.49 -11.84
N THR A 157 17.15 31.41 -12.41
CA THR A 157 17.36 31.03 -13.81
C THR A 157 16.69 32.04 -14.74
N ASP A 158 15.45 32.43 -14.48
CA ASP A 158 14.72 33.43 -15.27
C ASP A 158 15.48 34.74 -15.31
N ARG A 159 15.97 35.22 -14.16
CA ARG A 159 16.79 36.43 -14.10
C ARG A 159 18.09 36.29 -14.88
N LEU A 160 18.73 35.12 -14.85
CA LEU A 160 19.94 34.86 -15.63
C LEU A 160 19.64 34.89 -17.13
N ILE A 161 18.52 34.30 -17.54
CA ILE A 161 18.05 34.33 -18.93
C ILE A 161 17.78 35.77 -19.36
N GLU A 162 17.03 36.54 -18.58
CA GLU A 162 16.75 37.95 -18.88
C GLU A 162 18.04 38.78 -19.02
N MET A 163 18.99 38.62 -18.11
CA MET A 163 20.28 39.33 -18.17
C MET A 163 21.13 38.94 -19.39
N GLN A 164 21.01 37.71 -19.87
CA GLN A 164 21.81 37.20 -20.99
C GLN A 164 21.11 37.31 -22.34
N TYR A 165 19.78 37.51 -22.36
CA TYR A 165 18.99 37.54 -23.57
C TYR A 165 19.45 38.64 -24.52
N ASP A 166 19.62 39.86 -24.01
CA ASP A 166 20.09 41.00 -24.81
C ASP A 166 21.52 40.79 -25.32
N ASN A 167 22.41 40.25 -24.48
CA ASN A 167 23.79 39.95 -24.89
C ASN A 167 23.84 38.89 -25.98
N PHE A 168 23.03 37.83 -25.86
CA PHE A 168 22.94 36.78 -26.86
C PHE A 168 22.42 37.34 -28.18
N ASN A 169 21.33 38.11 -28.15
CA ASN A 169 20.75 38.71 -29.33
C ASN A 169 21.72 39.70 -30.01
N ASN A 170 22.40 40.55 -29.22
CA ASN A 170 23.42 41.46 -29.72
C ASN A 170 24.58 40.72 -30.37
N THR A 171 25.09 39.67 -29.72
CA THR A 171 26.19 38.85 -30.25
C THR A 171 25.79 38.16 -31.55
N GLN A 172 24.57 37.61 -31.61
CA GLN A 172 24.04 36.98 -32.82
C GLN A 172 23.94 38.00 -33.97
N ASN A 173 23.35 39.17 -33.72
CA ASN A 173 23.25 40.23 -34.72
C ASN A 173 24.64 40.73 -35.18
N GLU A 174 25.61 40.83 -34.29
CA GLU A 174 26.99 41.18 -34.64
C GLU A 174 27.66 40.10 -35.49
N ASN A 175 27.44 38.82 -35.18
CA ASN A 175 27.95 37.71 -35.96
C ASN A 175 27.34 37.70 -37.37
N ASP A 176 26.03 37.89 -37.48
CA ASP A 176 25.35 37.94 -38.78
C ASP A 176 25.86 39.12 -39.63
N ARG A 177 26.12 40.28 -39.01
CA ARG A 177 26.75 41.42 -39.69
C ARG A 177 28.16 41.11 -40.19
N LYS A 178 28.98 40.44 -39.36
CA LYS A 178 30.35 40.05 -39.75
C LYS A 178 30.33 39.00 -40.86
N LEU A 179 29.38 38.07 -40.84
CA LEU A 179 29.23 37.07 -41.89
C LEU A 179 28.86 37.75 -43.22
N ASN A 180 27.91 38.68 -43.20
CA ASN A 180 27.54 39.44 -44.40
C ASN A 180 28.72 40.28 -44.93
N ASP A 181 29.48 40.94 -44.05
CA ASP A 181 30.69 41.70 -44.46
C ASP A 181 31.75 40.78 -45.08
N LEU A 182 31.97 39.58 -44.53
CA LEU A 182 32.88 38.60 -45.11
C LEU A 182 32.38 38.07 -46.46
N GLU A 183 31.07 37.86 -46.61
CA GLU A 183 30.45 37.45 -47.88
C GLU A 183 30.59 38.54 -48.96
N ASP A 184 30.36 39.81 -48.59
CA ASP A 184 30.54 40.96 -49.47
C ASP A 184 32.02 41.10 -49.89
N GLN A 185 32.95 40.95 -48.95
CA GLN A 185 34.39 40.96 -49.25
C GLN A 185 34.78 39.81 -50.18
N LEU A 186 34.29 38.60 -49.92
CA LEU A 186 34.56 37.43 -50.75
C LEU A 186 34.01 37.61 -52.16
N THR A 187 32.79 38.11 -52.31
CA THR A 187 32.15 38.39 -53.59
C THR A 187 32.91 39.47 -54.37
N SER A 188 33.36 40.52 -53.68
CA SER A 188 34.20 41.56 -54.25
C SER A 188 35.54 41.00 -54.75
N LEU A 189 36.21 40.16 -53.96
CA LEU A 189 37.44 39.48 -54.35
C LEU A 189 37.23 38.57 -55.56
N GLN A 190 36.20 37.72 -55.54
CA GLN A 190 35.84 36.84 -56.65
C GLN A 190 35.57 37.63 -57.94
N SER A 191 34.88 38.77 -57.84
CA SER A 191 34.61 39.63 -59.02
C SER A 191 35.88 40.24 -59.64
N GLN A 192 36.98 40.30 -58.88
CA GLN A 192 38.25 40.86 -59.34
C GLN A 192 39.20 39.80 -59.93
N ILE A 193 39.02 38.52 -59.58
CA ILE A 193 39.88 37.43 -60.07
C ILE A 193 39.93 37.35 -61.61
N PRO A 194 38.80 37.42 -62.35
CA PRO A 194 38.82 37.37 -63.82
C PRO A 194 39.72 38.46 -64.43
N LYS A 195 39.64 39.69 -63.92
CA LYS A 195 40.47 40.81 -64.38
C LYS A 195 41.96 40.62 -64.07
N ILE A 196 42.28 39.95 -62.97
CA ILE A 196 43.67 39.60 -62.64
C ILE A 196 44.15 38.51 -63.59
N ASN A 197 43.33 37.48 -63.85
CA ASN A 197 43.63 36.43 -64.82
C ASN A 197 43.80 37.00 -66.24
N GLU A 198 43.03 38.02 -66.62
CA GLU A 198 43.19 38.70 -67.90
C GLU A 198 44.58 39.31 -68.02
N LYS A 199 45.00 40.07 -67.00
CA LYS A 199 46.31 40.74 -67.01
C LYS A 199 47.48 39.77 -66.92
N MET A 200 47.35 38.72 -66.10
CA MET A 200 48.45 37.79 -65.82
C MET A 200 48.53 36.66 -66.85
N CYS A 201 47.40 36.02 -67.13
CA CYS A 201 47.30 34.83 -67.97
C CYS A 201 46.83 35.14 -69.39
N GLY A 202 46.20 36.29 -69.64
CA GLY A 202 45.82 36.74 -71.00
C GLY A 202 44.35 36.58 -71.36
N GLN A 203 43.49 36.12 -70.45
CA GLN A 203 42.06 35.95 -70.68
C GLN A 203 41.23 36.33 -69.44
N ASP A 204 40.14 37.08 -69.64
CA ASP A 204 39.17 37.44 -68.60
C ASP A 204 38.23 36.25 -68.31
N SER A 205 38.70 35.31 -67.49
CA SER A 205 37.94 34.14 -67.09
C SER A 205 38.30 33.70 -65.67
N ASP A 206 37.32 33.18 -64.94
CA ASP A 206 37.51 32.52 -63.64
C ASP A 206 37.58 30.99 -63.77
N THR A 207 37.38 30.46 -64.97
CA THR A 207 37.47 29.02 -65.24
C THR A 207 38.87 28.65 -65.72
N CYS A 208 39.24 27.39 -65.50
CA CYS A 208 40.53 26.84 -65.93
C CYS A 208 40.57 26.55 -67.44
N ASP A 209 40.36 27.60 -68.24
CA ASP A 209 40.31 27.55 -69.70
C ASP A 209 41.71 27.41 -70.30
N ILE A 210 41.82 27.66 -71.61
CA ILE A 210 43.03 27.51 -72.42
C ILE A 210 44.24 28.24 -71.81
N CYS A 211 44.00 29.45 -71.31
CA CYS A 211 45.00 30.31 -70.67
C CYS A 211 45.16 30.06 -69.16
N GLY A 212 44.30 29.25 -68.54
CA GLY A 212 44.31 29.00 -67.10
C GLY A 212 43.99 30.25 -66.26
N GLY A 213 44.40 30.21 -64.99
CA GLY A 213 44.03 31.22 -64.00
C GLY A 213 44.44 30.88 -62.58
N ALA A 214 44.12 31.75 -61.63
CA ALA A 214 44.35 31.53 -60.21
C ALA A 214 43.71 30.19 -59.75
N GLY A 215 44.51 29.31 -59.13
CA GLY A 215 44.03 28.00 -58.66
C GLY A 215 44.01 26.88 -59.71
N CYS A 216 44.25 27.18 -60.99
CA CYS A 216 44.20 26.18 -62.08
C CYS A 216 45.51 25.40 -62.31
N GLY A 217 46.60 25.76 -61.62
CA GLY A 217 47.91 25.11 -61.77
C GLY A 217 48.64 25.41 -63.09
N LYS A 218 48.02 26.18 -64.00
CA LYS A 218 48.60 26.70 -65.24
C LYS A 218 48.09 28.13 -65.47
N CYS A 219 48.95 29.00 -65.99
CA CYS A 219 48.61 30.37 -66.39
C CYS A 219 49.45 30.76 -67.60
N GLY A 220 48.82 31.22 -68.67
CA GLY A 220 49.45 31.54 -69.95
C GLY A 220 49.56 30.35 -70.92
N GLY A 221 50.19 30.63 -72.07
CA GLY A 221 50.42 29.68 -73.14
C GLY A 221 50.50 30.37 -74.50
N ILE A 222 50.79 29.61 -75.55
CA ILE A 222 50.98 30.15 -76.92
C ILE A 222 49.77 30.96 -77.39
N SER A 223 48.55 30.54 -77.01
CA SER A 223 47.30 31.21 -77.37
C SER A 223 46.94 32.41 -76.49
N CYS A 224 47.82 32.79 -75.56
CA CYS A 224 47.56 33.75 -74.48
C CYS A 224 48.64 34.83 -74.43
N ASP A 225 48.97 35.34 -75.62
CA ASP A 225 50.06 36.28 -75.89
C ASP A 225 49.90 37.62 -75.15
N GLN A 226 48.68 37.99 -74.77
CA GLN A 226 48.42 39.23 -74.02
C GLN A 226 48.78 39.13 -72.53
N GLY A 227 48.89 37.91 -71.99
CA GLY A 227 49.20 37.66 -70.59
C GLY A 227 50.62 38.04 -70.21
N ALA A 228 50.79 38.65 -69.03
CA ALA A 228 52.10 39.02 -68.51
C ALA A 228 53.05 37.82 -68.38
N ILE A 229 52.57 36.64 -67.97
CA ILE A 229 53.40 35.44 -67.82
C ILE A 229 53.95 35.00 -69.18
N THR A 230 53.09 34.86 -70.19
CA THR A 230 53.52 34.44 -71.53
C THR A 230 54.48 35.45 -72.16
N LYS A 231 54.25 36.75 -71.97
CA LYS A 231 55.22 37.78 -72.41
C LYS A 231 56.58 37.63 -71.73
N ALA A 232 56.60 37.37 -70.42
CA ALA A 232 57.84 37.15 -69.68
C ALA A 232 58.57 35.87 -70.13
N GLU A 233 57.85 34.77 -70.33
CA GLU A 233 58.39 33.51 -70.85
C GLU A 233 58.98 33.68 -72.26
N GLN A 234 58.26 34.35 -73.16
CA GLN A 234 58.74 34.65 -74.51
C GLN A 234 59.99 35.55 -74.49
N ALA A 235 60.00 36.57 -73.63
CA ALA A 235 61.16 37.44 -73.48
C ALA A 235 62.37 36.68 -72.92
N PHE A 236 62.15 35.77 -71.95
CA PHE A 236 63.19 34.92 -71.39
C PHE A 236 63.76 33.94 -72.43
N ASP A 237 62.90 33.24 -73.18
CA ASP A 237 63.32 32.34 -74.26
C ASP A 237 64.07 33.10 -75.36
N PHE A 238 63.59 34.28 -75.74
CA PHE A 238 64.27 35.15 -76.70
C PHE A 238 65.65 35.59 -76.20
N ALA A 239 65.77 35.99 -74.93
CA ALA A 239 67.04 36.36 -74.32
C ALA A 239 68.02 35.19 -74.29
N ASN A 240 67.57 33.99 -73.90
CA ASN A 240 68.40 32.79 -73.83
C ASN A 240 68.88 32.33 -75.23
N LYS A 241 67.98 32.34 -76.22
CA LYS A 241 68.34 32.09 -77.63
C LYS A 241 69.34 33.11 -78.15
N THR A 242 69.15 34.38 -77.81
CA THR A 242 70.08 35.45 -78.20
C THR A 242 71.43 35.26 -77.53
N GLU A 243 71.48 34.90 -76.25
CA GLU A 243 72.72 34.57 -75.54
C GLU A 243 73.46 33.39 -76.18
N HIS A 244 72.75 32.31 -76.51
CA HIS A 244 73.35 31.16 -77.23
C HIS A 244 73.91 31.57 -78.59
N ARG A 245 73.15 32.33 -79.38
CA ARG A 245 73.63 32.82 -80.69
C ARG A 245 74.84 33.74 -80.57
N ILE A 246 74.88 34.60 -79.55
CA ILE A 246 76.04 35.45 -79.28
C ILE A 246 77.27 34.59 -78.98
N LYS A 247 77.15 33.58 -78.10
CA LYS A 247 78.26 32.67 -77.77
C LYS A 247 78.76 31.88 -78.99
N GLU A 248 77.86 31.39 -79.84
CA GLU A 248 78.25 30.70 -81.09
C GLU A 248 79.02 31.62 -82.05
N HIS A 249 78.53 32.86 -82.22
CA HIS A 249 79.22 33.85 -83.04
C HIS A 249 80.55 34.29 -82.44
N GLU A 250 80.66 34.40 -81.12
CA GLU A 250 81.91 34.69 -80.40
C GLU A 250 82.94 33.59 -80.63
N LEU A 251 82.59 32.30 -80.44
CA LEU A 251 83.46 31.16 -80.72
C LEU A 251 83.91 31.13 -82.19
N SER A 252 82.98 31.34 -83.12
CA SER A 252 83.30 31.38 -84.55
C SER A 252 84.26 32.54 -84.89
N ALA A 253 84.11 33.69 -84.23
CA ALA A 253 85.01 34.83 -84.40
C ALA A 253 86.40 34.57 -83.79
N GLU A 254 86.48 33.91 -82.64
CA GLU A 254 87.74 33.47 -82.04
C GLU A 254 88.48 32.47 -82.94
N ASP A 255 87.77 31.49 -83.51
CA ASP A 255 88.35 30.52 -84.45
C ASP A 255 88.87 31.20 -85.72
N LEU A 256 88.09 32.14 -86.28
CA LEU A 256 88.53 32.94 -87.43
C LEU A 256 89.76 33.79 -87.07
N PHE A 257 89.78 34.40 -85.89
CA PHE A 257 90.91 35.19 -85.41
C PHE A 257 92.17 34.33 -85.24
N ARG A 258 92.04 33.12 -84.68
CA ARG A 258 93.12 32.13 -84.60
C ARG A 258 93.63 31.75 -85.99
N PHE A 259 92.72 31.45 -86.93
CA PHE A 259 93.07 31.14 -88.31
C PHE A 259 93.84 32.28 -88.99
N ILE A 260 93.37 33.53 -88.89
CA ILE A 260 94.06 34.70 -89.43
C ILE A 260 95.44 34.89 -88.77
N THR A 261 95.54 34.68 -87.46
CA THR A 261 96.82 34.77 -86.73
C THR A 261 97.80 33.69 -87.17
N GLN A 262 97.33 32.46 -87.37
CA GLN A 262 98.13 31.34 -87.88
C GLN A 262 98.62 31.62 -89.30
N VAL A 263 97.73 32.03 -90.21
CA VAL A 263 98.09 32.44 -91.58
C VAL A 263 99.11 33.57 -91.56
N LYS A 264 98.93 34.57 -90.69
CA LYS A 264 99.90 35.67 -90.53
C LYS A 264 101.27 35.17 -90.08
N GLN A 265 101.34 34.22 -89.14
CA GLN A 265 102.61 33.64 -88.70
C GLN A 265 103.27 32.81 -89.81
N ASP A 266 102.50 32.01 -90.54
CA ASP A 266 102.98 31.19 -91.65
C ASP A 266 103.48 32.05 -92.82
N THR A 267 102.89 33.23 -93.05
CA THR A 267 103.33 34.19 -94.09
C THR A 267 104.59 34.97 -93.70
N VAL A 268 104.90 35.08 -92.40
CA VAL A 268 106.11 35.75 -91.89
C VAL A 268 107.29 34.77 -91.74
N GLY A 269 107.03 33.46 -91.86
CA GLY A 269 108.04 32.39 -91.80
C GLY A 269 108.61 31.93 -93.15
N VAL A 270 108.31 32.62 -94.26
CA VAL A 270 108.88 32.39 -95.61
C VAL A 270 109.77 33.54 -96.02
#